data_AF-A0A1C6G2G2-F1
#
_entry.id   AF-A0A1C6G2G2-F1
#
_cell.length_a   1.000
_cell.length_b   1.000
_cell.length_c   1.000
_cell.angle_alpha   90.00
_cell.angle_beta   90.00
_cell.angle_gamma   90.00
#
_symmetry.space_group_name_H-M   'P 1'
#
loop_
_entity.id
_entity.type
_entity.pdbx_description
1 polymer ?
#
loop_
_entity_poly.entity_id
_entity_poly.type
_entity_poly.pdbx_seq_one_letter_code
_entity_poly.pdbx_strand_id
1 'polypeptide(L)'
;MGEAIIKKYFACEEWEKEMDCRTRELKRMQDYTGLNFNELMALPLSAFLYLRKESWVHSFLVSETGRETLKDIWRLSQTKADMTAVRRHSKVVVH
;
A
#
# COMPACT_ATOMS: atom_id res chain seq x y z
N MET A 1 -3.04 -5.37 1.46
CA MET A 1 -2.20 -5.67 0.28
C MET A 1 -1.82 -7.14 0.34
N GLY A 2 -1.53 -7.76 -0.80
CA GLY A 2 -1.03 -9.15 -0.82
C GLY A 2 0.35 -9.24 -0.16
N GLU A 3 0.57 -10.30 0.62
CA GLU A 3 1.80 -10.54 1.40
C GLU A 3 3.08 -10.49 0.55
N ALA A 4 3.01 -10.98 -0.69
CA ALA A 4 4.12 -10.94 -1.66
C ALA A 4 4.51 -9.51 -2.09
N ILE A 5 3.55 -8.58 -2.19
CA ILE A 5 3.83 -7.17 -2.51
C ILE A 5 4.50 -6.49 -1.32
N ILE A 6 4.02 -6.77 -0.10
CA ILE A 6 4.61 -6.27 1.14
C ILE A 6 6.06 -6.72 1.23
N LYS A 7 6.31 -8.02 1.10
CA LYS A 7 7.68 -8.57 1.18
C LYS A 7 8.64 -7.99 0.13
N LYS A 8 8.16 -7.71 -1.08
CA LYS A 8 9.00 -7.23 -2.19
C LYS A 8 9.31 -5.73 -2.11
N TYR A 9 8.31 -4.91 -1.79
CA TYR A 9 8.41 -3.45 -1.89
C TYR A 9 8.52 -2.76 -0.53
N PHE A 10 8.14 -3.44 0.54
CA PHE A 10 8.14 -2.95 1.91
C PHE A 10 8.99 -3.87 2.77
N ALA A 11 10.28 -3.91 2.47
CA ALA A 11 11.26 -4.57 3.33
C ALA A 11 11.15 -3.93 4.73
N CYS A 12 10.63 -4.72 5.66
CA CYS A 12 10.30 -4.29 7.00
C CYS A 12 10.88 -5.34 7.95
N GLU A 13 11.74 -4.90 8.86
CA GLU A 13 12.34 -5.77 9.86
C GLU A 13 11.29 -6.21 10.89
N GLU A 14 11.52 -7.32 11.58
CA GLU A 14 10.51 -7.88 12.50
C GLU A 14 10.14 -6.90 13.61
N TRP A 15 11.11 -6.15 14.13
CA TRP A 15 10.88 -5.13 15.15
C TRP A 15 10.06 -3.94 14.63
N GLU A 16 10.18 -3.59 13.34
CA GLU A 16 9.40 -2.50 12.75
C GLU A 16 7.92 -2.87 12.63
N LYS A 17 7.62 -4.17 12.44
CA LYS A 17 6.23 -4.67 12.45
C LYS A 17 5.61 -4.57 13.84
N GLU A 18 6.38 -4.86 14.88
CA GLU A 18 5.93 -4.72 16.28
C GLU A 18 5.69 -3.25 16.66
N MET A 19 6.44 -2.34 16.05
CA MET A 19 6.32 -0.90 16.23
C MET A 19 5.29 -0.23 15.29
N ASP A 20 4.47 -1.00 14.57
CA ASP A 20 3.47 -0.43 13.65
C ASP A 20 2.41 0.37 14.42
N CYS A 21 2.54 1.70 14.34
CA CYS A 21 1.57 2.62 14.92
C CYS A 21 0.25 2.54 14.14
N ARG A 22 -0.80 2.01 14.77
CA ARG A 22 -2.17 1.95 14.20
C ARG A 22 -2.70 3.33 13.76
N THR A 23 -2.19 4.41 14.35
CA THR A 23 -2.56 5.80 14.02
C THR A 23 -1.73 6.41 12.89
N ARG A 24 -0.74 5.70 12.35
CA ARG A 24 0.15 6.19 11.28
C ARG A 24 -0.64 6.63 10.04
N GLU A 25 -1.74 5.95 9.73
CA GLU A 25 -2.63 6.35 8.63
C GLU A 25 -3.29 7.71 8.89
N LEU A 26 -3.83 7.91 10.10
CA LEU A 26 -4.45 9.17 10.51
C LEU A 26 -3.42 10.31 10.54
N LYS A 27 -2.20 10.04 11.01
CA LYS A 27 -1.12 11.02 11.01
C LYS A 27 -0.75 11.45 9.59
N ARG A 28 -0.59 10.50 8.66
CA ARG A 28 -0.35 10.79 7.24
C ARG A 28 -1.49 11.61 6.63
N MET A 29 -2.73 11.28 6.94
CA MET A 29 -3.91 12.03 6.45
C MET A 29 -3.95 13.45 7.00
N GLN A 30 -3.61 13.64 8.28
CA GLN A 30 -3.44 14.96 8.89
C GLN A 30 -2.33 15.74 8.18
N ASP A 31 -1.16 15.15 7.95
CA ASP A 31 -0.04 15.83 7.29
C ASP A 31 -0.37 16.22 5.84
N TYR A 32 -1.23 15.44 5.17
CA TYR A 32 -1.68 15.71 3.80
C TYR A 32 -2.78 16.79 3.72
N THR A 33 -3.70 16.84 4.69
CA THR A 33 -4.90 17.70 4.61
C THR A 33 -4.89 18.90 5.54
N GLY A 34 -4.04 18.89 6.58
CA GLY A 34 -4.06 19.86 7.67
C GLY A 34 -5.15 19.61 8.72
N LEU A 35 -6.05 18.64 8.52
CA LEU A 35 -7.13 18.33 9.45
C LEU A 35 -6.61 17.65 10.72
N ASN A 36 -7.22 17.94 11.86
CA ASN A 36 -6.94 17.23 13.10
C ASN A 36 -7.66 15.86 13.14
N PHE A 37 -7.32 15.02 14.12
CA PHE A 37 -7.84 13.66 14.17
C PHE A 37 -9.35 13.60 14.39
N ASN A 38 -9.93 14.53 15.15
CA ASN A 38 -11.37 14.57 15.38
C ASN A 38 -12.12 14.92 14.09
N GLU A 39 -11.59 15.88 13.31
CA GLU A 39 -12.14 16.26 12.01
C GLU A 39 -12.07 15.09 11.02
N LEU A 40 -10.93 14.39 10.96
CA LEU A 40 -10.77 13.22 10.10
C LEU A 40 -11.76 12.10 10.48
N MET A 41 -11.94 11.83 11.76
CA MET A 41 -12.85 10.80 12.25
C MET A 41 -14.33 11.17 12.10
N ALA A 42 -14.64 12.46 11.97
CA ALA A 42 -15.99 12.95 11.71
C ALA A 42 -16.37 12.94 10.22
N LEU A 43 -15.43 12.64 9.31
CA LEU A 43 -15.70 12.62 7.88
C LEU A 43 -16.67 11.49 7.50
N PRO A 44 -17.53 11.72 6.49
CA PRO A 44 -18.26 10.64 5.84
C PRO A 44 -17.30 9.56 5.34
N LEU A 45 -17.69 8.29 5.45
CA LEU A 45 -16.84 7.15 5.12
C LEU A 45 -16.22 7.25 3.72
N SER A 46 -16.97 7.72 2.73
CA SER A 46 -16.47 7.93 1.37
C SER A 46 -15.32 8.93 1.30
N ALA A 47 -15.46 10.08 1.96
CA ALA A 47 -14.43 11.12 2.04
C ALA A 47 -13.20 10.62 2.81
N PHE A 48 -13.42 9.92 3.92
CA PHE A 48 -12.34 9.31 4.71
C PHE A 48 -11.51 8.33 3.87
N LEU A 49 -12.17 7.39 3.19
CA LEU A 49 -11.50 6.39 2.35
C LEU A 49 -10.77 7.03 1.16
N TYR A 50 -11.36 8.07 0.57
CA TYR A 50 -10.73 8.83 -0.50
C TYR A 50 -9.43 9.49 -0.02
N LEU A 51 -9.48 10.26 1.06
CA LEU A 51 -8.31 10.94 1.63
C LEU A 51 -7.24 9.95 2.12
N ARG A 52 -7.66 8.81 2.68
CA ARG A 52 -6.75 7.74 3.07
C ARG A 52 -5.94 7.22 1.87
N LYS A 53 -6.60 7.03 0.72
CA LYS A 53 -5.94 6.61 -0.51
C LYS A 53 -5.03 7.72 -1.06
N GLU A 54 -5.52 8.95 -1.20
CA GLU A 54 -4.76 10.06 -1.78
C GLU A 54 -3.52 10.39 -0.95
N SER A 55 -3.65 10.45 0.38
CA SER A 55 -2.51 10.67 1.28
C SER A 55 -1.48 9.52 1.21
N TRP A 56 -1.93 8.28 1.00
CA TRP A 56 -1.04 7.14 0.79
C TRP A 56 -0.28 7.30 -0.51
N VAL A 57 -0.95 7.55 -1.64
CA VAL A 57 -0.29 7.78 -2.95
C VAL A 57 0.69 8.95 -2.88
N HIS A 58 0.29 10.07 -2.28
CA HIS A 58 1.14 11.23 -2.10
C HIS A 58 2.44 10.88 -1.36
N SER A 59 2.38 10.06 -0.30
CA SER A 59 3.57 9.66 0.46
C SER A 59 4.65 8.95 -0.37
N PHE A 60 4.27 8.26 -1.46
CA PHE A 60 5.21 7.64 -2.39
C PHE A 60 5.70 8.60 -3.48
N LEU A 61 4.90 9.61 -3.86
CA LEU A 61 5.30 10.57 -4.89
C LEU A 61 6.44 11.49 -4.42
N VAL A 62 6.59 11.67 -3.11
CA VAL A 62 7.63 12.53 -2.52
C VAL A 62 9.04 11.99 -2.79
N SER A 63 9.24 10.67 -2.77
CA SER A 63 10.57 10.06 -2.93
C SER A 63 10.74 9.34 -4.28
N GLU A 64 11.96 9.31 -4.81
CA GLU A 64 12.25 8.62 -6.08
C GLU A 64 11.95 7.12 -5.99
N THR A 65 12.39 6.47 -4.91
CA THR A 65 12.08 5.05 -4.64
C THR A 65 10.58 4.79 -4.51
N GLY A 66 9.83 5.74 -3.92
CA GLY A 66 8.39 5.63 -3.81
C GLY A 66 7.69 5.72 -5.16
N ARG A 67 8.14 6.63 -6.05
CA ARG A 67 7.62 6.72 -7.43
C ARG A 67 7.88 5.45 -8.22
N GLU A 68 9.07 4.86 -8.10
CA GLU A 68 9.37 3.59 -8.76
C GLU A 68 8.48 2.45 -8.24
N THR A 69 8.23 2.42 -6.93
CA THR A 69 7.28 1.48 -6.31
C THR A 69 5.87 1.65 -6.89
N LEU A 70 5.39 2.89 -7.04
CA LEU A 70 4.08 3.16 -7.66
C LEU A 70 4.03 2.77 -9.14
N LYS A 71 5.09 3.03 -9.91
CA LYS A 71 5.18 2.60 -11.32
C LYS A 71 5.09 1.09 -11.44
N ASP A 72 5.74 0.36 -10.56
CA ASP A 72 5.70 -1.10 -10.52
C ASP A 72 4.32 -1.64 -10.14
N ILE A 73 3.68 -1.07 -9.12
CA ILE A 73 2.30 -1.42 -8.75
C ILE A 73 1.35 -1.14 -9.92
N TRP A 74 1.53 0.00 -10.60
CA TRP A 74 0.74 0.33 -11.79
C TRP A 74 0.98 -0.70 -12.91
N ARG A 75 2.22 -1.06 -13.24
CA ARG A 75 2.53 -2.11 -14.24
C ARG A 75 1.89 -3.46 -13.88
N LEU A 76 1.95 -3.86 -12.61
CA LEU A 76 1.31 -5.08 -12.13
C LEU A 76 -0.21 -5.05 -12.32
N SER A 77 -0.84 -3.90 -12.09
CA SER A 77 -2.29 -3.73 -12.31
C SER A 77 -2.70 -3.80 -13.79
N GLN A 78 -1.81 -3.42 -14.71
CA GLN A 78 -2.06 -3.48 -16.15
C GLN A 78 -1.84 -4.89 -16.73
N THR A 79 -1.09 -5.74 -16.03
CA THR A 79 -0.75 -7.07 -16.52
C THR A 79 -1.86 -8.05 -16.15
N LYS A 80 -2.57 -8.61 -17.15
CA LYS A 80 -3.40 -9.80 -16.90
C LYS A 80 -2.47 -10.93 -16.48
N ALA A 81 -2.71 -11.50 -15.30
CA ALA A 81 -1.92 -12.63 -14.81
C ALA A 81 -1.93 -13.75 -15.86
N ASP A 82 -0.75 -14.25 -16.24
CA ASP A 82 -0.65 -15.45 -17.06
C ASP A 82 -1.02 -16.67 -16.22
N MET A 83 -2.32 -16.93 -16.15
CA MET A 83 -2.89 -18.04 -15.41
C MET A 83 -2.39 -19.40 -15.92
N THR A 84 -1.88 -19.46 -17.16
CA THR A 84 -1.32 -20.66 -17.78
C THR A 84 0.05 -20.98 -17.19
N ALA A 85 0.93 -19.97 -17.09
CA ALA A 85 2.23 -20.10 -16.46
C ALA A 85 2.10 -20.41 -14.95
N VAL A 86 1.16 -19.75 -14.26
CA VAL A 86 0.86 -20.03 -12.85
C VAL A 86 0.43 -21.49 -12.68
N ARG A 87 -0.53 -21.99 -13.47
CA ARG A 87 -0.95 -23.40 -13.41
C ARG A 87 0.18 -24.38 -13.71
N ARG A 88 1.08 -24.05 -14.65
CA ARG A 88 2.22 -24.90 -14.99
C ARG A 88 3.21 -24.98 -13.82
N HIS A 89 3.50 -23.87 -13.17
CA HIS A 89 4.39 -23.83 -12.00
C HIS A 89 3.76 -24.51 -10.77
N SER A 90 2.47 -24.29 -10.51
CA SER A 90 1.74 -24.94 -9.41
C SER A 90 1.66 -26.46 -9.54
N LYS A 91 1.69 -27.03 -10.76
CA LYS A 91 1.74 -28.48 -10.97
C LYS A 91 3.11 -29.10 -10.71
N VAL A 92 4.20 -28.32 -10.84
CA VAL A 92 5.58 -28.80 -10.65
C VAL A 92 5.93 -28.90 -9.16
N VAL A 93 5.29 -28.13 -8.30
CA VAL A 93 5.57 -28.10 -6.84
C VAL A 93 4.83 -29.22 -6.07
N VAL A 94 3.95 -29.99 -6.72
CA VAL A 94 3.18 -31.09 -6.10
C VAL A 94 3.85 -32.47 -6.29
N HIS A 95 5.14 -32.49 -6.61
CA HIS A 95 5.96 -33.71 -6.67
C HIS A 95 7.21 -33.57 -5.81
#